data_AF-A0A1G1Y460-F1
#
_entry.id   AF-A0A1G1Y460-F1
#
_cell.length_a   1.000
_cell.length_b   1.000
_cell.length_c   1.000
_cell.angle_alpha   90.00
_cell.angle_beta   90.00
_cell.angle_gamma   90.00
#
_symmetry.space_group_name_H-M   'P 1'
#
loop_
_entity.id
_entity.type
_entity.pdbx_description
1 polymer ?
#
loop_
_entity_poly.entity_id
_entity_poly.type
_entity_poly.pdbx_seq_one_letter_code
_entity_poly.pdbx_strand_id
1 'polypeptide(L)'
;MHDLHAADQILKLALEKANANKLLKVTKIIIELGSMVEHGEEINADNLAFNLKLLAKNTPARGVEVVIKKVTSNTWKLVEIEGE
;
A
#
# COMPACT_ATOMS: atom_id res chain seq x y z
N MET A 1 13.07 2.63 -9.86
CA MET A 1 11.69 3.05 -9.54
C MET A 1 11.47 2.81 -8.06
N HIS A 2 11.53 3.87 -7.24
CA HIS A 2 11.35 3.78 -5.79
C HIS A 2 9.90 3.44 -5.41
N ASP A 3 8.93 3.85 -6.23
CA ASP A 3 7.49 3.61 -6.00
C ASP A 3 7.13 2.13 -5.98
N LEU A 4 7.77 1.31 -6.83
CA LEU A 4 7.51 -0.13 -6.89
C LEU A 4 8.01 -0.85 -5.63
N HIS A 5 9.15 -0.42 -5.08
CA HIS A 5 9.68 -0.99 -3.85
C HIS A 5 8.77 -0.67 -2.66
N ALA A 6 8.33 0.59 -2.54
CA ALA A 6 7.37 0.98 -1.52
C ALA A 6 6.05 0.21 -1.66
N ALA A 7 5.53 0.04 -2.89
CA ALA A 7 4.32 -0.74 -3.15
C ALA A 7 4.46 -2.21 -2.74
N ASP A 8 5.60 -2.85 -3.02
CA ASP A 8 5.88 -4.24 -2.63
C ASP A 8 5.93 -4.39 -1.10
N GLN A 9 6.61 -3.47 -0.40
CA GLN A 9 6.67 -3.48 1.05
C GLN A 9 5.29 -3.30 1.69
N ILE A 10 4.49 -2.35 1.20
CA ILE A 10 3.13 -2.13 1.70
C ILE A 10 2.26 -3.36 1.45
N LEU A 11 2.34 -3.96 0.26
CA LEU A 11 1.56 -5.14 -0.07
C LEU A 11 1.93 -6.33 0.81
N LYS A 12 3.23 -6.60 1.02
CA LYS A 12 3.68 -7.65 1.94
C LYS A 12 3.14 -7.43 3.33
N LEU A 13 3.28 -6.23 3.87
CA LEU A 13 2.80 -5.89 5.21
C LEU A 13 1.27 -6.03 5.31
N ALA A 14 0.53 -5.65 4.27
CA ALA A 14 -0.91 -5.83 4.19
C ALA A 14 -1.30 -7.32 4.20
N LEU A 15 -0.60 -8.15 3.43
CA LEU A 15 -0.83 -9.60 3.39
C LEU A 15 -0.46 -10.28 4.71
N GLU A 16 0.64 -9.86 5.35
CA GLU A 16 1.03 -10.37 6.67
C GLU A 16 -0.03 -10.02 7.73
N LYS A 17 -0.51 -8.77 7.76
CA LYS A 17 -1.62 -8.38 8.63
C LYS A 17 -2.90 -9.15 8.30
N ALA A 18 -3.20 -9.35 7.02
CA ALA A 18 -4.39 -10.07 6.59
C ALA A 18 -4.34 -11.52 7.09
N ASN A 19 -3.21 -12.19 6.89
CA ASN A 19 -2.97 -13.54 7.39
C ASN A 19 -3.05 -13.60 8.92
N ALA A 20 -2.48 -12.63 9.64
CA ALA A 20 -2.59 -12.54 11.10
C ALA A 20 -4.03 -12.37 11.58
N ASN A 21 -4.86 -11.65 10.81
CA ASN A 21 -6.28 -11.45 11.08
C ASN A 21 -7.17 -12.56 10.44
N LYS A 22 -6.56 -13.59 9.84
CA LYS A 22 -7.25 -14.69 9.13
C LYS A 22 -8.19 -14.22 8.02
N LEU A 23 -7.90 -13.08 7.41
CA LEU A 23 -8.60 -12.57 6.24
C LEU A 23 -8.21 -13.43 5.03
N LEU A 24 -9.20 -14.01 4.37
CA LEU A 24 -9.03 -14.78 3.14
C LEU A 24 -8.75 -13.86 1.95
N LYS A 25 -9.24 -12.62 2.01
CA LYS A 25 -9.14 -11.62 0.95
C LYS A 25 -9.02 -10.22 1.54
N VAL A 26 -8.18 -9.38 0.93
CA VAL A 26 -8.07 -7.96 1.27
C VAL A 26 -8.87 -7.15 0.27
N THR A 27 -9.89 -6.44 0.75
CA THR A 27 -10.78 -5.61 -0.07
C THR A 27 -10.34 -4.15 -0.09
N LYS A 28 -9.68 -3.68 0.97
CA LYS A 28 -9.20 -2.30 1.05
C LYS A 28 -7.90 -2.17 1.85
N ILE A 29 -7.03 -1.26 1.42
CA ILE A 29 -5.80 -0.90 2.11
C ILE A 29 -5.76 0.62 2.26
N ILE A 30 -5.56 1.10 3.48
CA ILE A 30 -5.46 2.52 3.81
C ILE A 30 -4.01 2.84 4.18
N ILE A 31 -3.41 3.76 3.44
CA ILE A 31 -2.01 4.17 3.58
C ILE A 31 -1.98 5.67 3.85
N GLU A 32 -1.23 6.09 4.85
CA GLU A 32 -0.82 7.48 5.02
C GLU A 32 0.50 7.67 4.31
N LEU A 33 0.52 8.53 3.30
CA LEU A 33 1.72 8.89 2.56
C LEU A 33 2.18 10.27 3.03
N GLY A 34 3.33 10.30 3.69
CA GLY A 34 4.03 11.54 4.01
C GLY A 34 4.57 12.26 2.76
N SER A 35 5.06 13.48 2.96
CA SER A 35 5.94 14.18 2.00
C SER A 35 7.32 13.52 2.00
N MET A 36 7.40 12.28 1.53
CA MET A 36 8.66 11.58 1.36
C MET A 36 9.30 11.95 0.04
N VAL A 37 10.48 12.53 0.15
CA VAL A 37 11.44 12.67 -0.93
C VAL A 37 12.48 11.58 -0.71
N GLU A 38 12.29 10.43 -1.36
CA GLU A 38 13.32 9.38 -1.38
C GLU A 38 14.18 9.59 -2.63
N HIS A 39 15.47 9.84 -2.42
CA HIS A 39 16.45 10.03 -3.50
C HIS A 39 16.15 11.18 -4.50
N GLY A 40 15.44 12.22 -4.06
CA GLY A 40 15.15 13.41 -4.88
C GLY A 40 13.95 13.27 -5.81
N GLU A 41 13.23 12.14 -5.76
CA GLU A 41 11.94 11.95 -6.44
C GLU A 41 10.82 11.88 -5.40
N GLU A 42 9.74 12.64 -5.64
CA GLU A 42 8.53 12.58 -4.81
C GLU A 42 7.77 11.29 -5.12
N ILE A 43 7.49 10.48 -4.10
CA ILE A 43 6.63 9.31 -4.26
C ILE A 43 5.23 9.80 -4.62
N ASN A 44 4.79 9.49 -5.83
CA ASN A 44 3.49 9.91 -6.29
C ASN A 44 2.41 8.93 -5.80
N ALA A 45 1.39 9.44 -5.12
CA ALA A 45 0.29 8.62 -4.62
C ALA A 45 -0.40 7.79 -5.72
N ASP A 46 -0.63 8.38 -6.89
CA ASP A 46 -1.25 7.68 -8.02
C ASP A 46 -0.37 6.53 -8.51
N ASN A 47 0.94 6.77 -8.61
CA ASN A 47 1.90 5.76 -9.04
C ASN A 47 2.01 4.63 -8.01
N LEU A 48 2.04 4.96 -6.72
CA LEU A 48 2.05 3.98 -5.63
C LEU A 48 0.78 3.12 -5.65
N ALA A 49 -0.40 3.74 -5.77
CA ALA A 49 -1.67 3.02 -5.86
C ALA A 49 -1.75 2.11 -7.09
N PHE A 50 -1.26 2.60 -8.23
CA PHE A 50 -1.22 1.82 -9.47
C PHE A 50 -0.31 0.59 -9.33
N ASN A 51 0.92 0.78 -8.86
CA ASN A 51 1.87 -0.31 -8.64
C ASN A 51 1.34 -1.32 -7.62
N LEU A 52 0.73 -0.84 -6.54
CA LEU A 52 0.17 -1.73 -5.51
C LEU A 52 -0.98 -2.57 -6.05
N LYS A 53 -1.90 -1.97 -6.81
CA LYS A 53 -2.97 -2.71 -7.51
C LYS A 53 -2.40 -3.71 -8.52
N LEU A 54 -1.32 -3.35 -9.22
CA LEU A 54 -0.67 -4.22 -10.19
C LEU A 54 -0.09 -5.47 -9.52
N LEU A 55 0.68 -5.28 -8.44
CA LEU A 55 1.26 -6.37 -7.65
C LEU A 55 0.18 -7.22 -6.98
N ALA A 56 -0.90 -6.61 -6.52
CA ALA A 56 -2.00 -7.28 -5.85
C ALA A 56 -2.83 -8.20 -6.77
N LYS A 57 -2.73 -8.07 -8.11
CA LYS A 57 -3.52 -8.90 -9.06
C LYS A 57 -3.32 -10.40 -8.85
N ASN A 58 -2.16 -10.83 -8.37
CA ASN A 58 -1.81 -12.23 -8.18
C ASN A 58 -1.77 -12.66 -6.70
N THR A 59 -2.43 -11.91 -5.81
CA THR A 59 -2.46 -12.14 -4.36
C THR A 59 -3.92 -12.10 -3.86
N PRO A 60 -4.20 -12.48 -2.59
CA PRO A 60 -5.55 -12.34 -2.03
C PRO A 60 -6.00 -10.87 -1.88
N ALA A 61 -5.15 -9.89 -2.20
CA ALA A 61 -5.53 -8.49 -2.37
C ALA A 61 -5.98 -8.15 -3.81
N ARG A 62 -6.30 -9.14 -4.64
CA ARG A 62 -6.74 -8.91 -6.02
C ARG A 62 -7.99 -8.03 -6.06
N GLY A 63 -7.87 -6.89 -6.74
CA GLY A 63 -8.95 -5.91 -6.85
C GLY A 63 -9.10 -5.01 -5.62
N VAL A 64 -8.08 -4.96 -4.76
CA VAL A 64 -8.07 -4.11 -3.57
C VAL A 64 -8.27 -2.63 -3.89
N GLU A 65 -9.09 -1.98 -3.08
CA GLU A 65 -9.21 -0.53 -3.07
C GLU A 65 -8.05 0.08 -2.26
N VAL A 66 -7.27 0.95 -2.90
CA VAL A 66 -6.10 1.58 -2.28
C VAL A 66 -6.45 3.03 -1.99
N VAL A 67 -6.50 3.38 -0.71
CA VAL A 67 -6.79 4.73 -0.24
C VAL A 67 -5.52 5.34 0.33
N ILE A 68 -4.98 6.34 -0.37
CA ILE A 68 -3.77 7.05 0.07
C ILE A 68 -4.17 8.40 0.64
N LYS A 69 -3.91 8.60 1.94
CA LYS A 69 -4.09 9.87 2.64
C LYS A 69 -2.76 10.60 2.72
N LYS A 70 -2.68 11.79 2.14
CA LYS A 70 -1.49 12.63 2.29
C LYS A 70 -1.44 13.19 3.71
N VAL A 71 -0.30 13.02 4.38
CA VAL A 71 -0.08 13.53 5.75
C VAL A 71 1.20 14.33 5.83
N THR A 72 1.30 15.22 6.83
CA THR A 72 2.51 15.98 7.13
C THR A 72 3.54 15.10 7.86
N SER A 73 3.89 13.96 7.26
CA SER A 73 4.89 13.03 7.78
C SER A 73 6.05 12.94 6.78
N ASN A 74 7.21 12.51 7.24
CA ASN A 74 8.35 12.20 6.37
C ASN A 74 8.43 10.70 6.06
N THR A 75 7.35 9.93 6.27
CA THR A 75 7.30 8.51 5.92
C THR A 75 5.91 8.03 5.49
N TRP A 76 5.84 6.86 4.86
CA TRP A 76 4.59 6.16 4.56
C TRP A 76 4.24 5.25 5.73
N LYS A 77 2.95 5.06 5.97
CA LYS A 77 2.46 4.17 7.02
C LYS A 77 1.22 3.44 6.55
N LEU A 78 1.21 2.12 6.70
CA LEU A 78 -0.01 1.34 6.54
C LEU A 78 -0.89 1.55 7.78
N VAL A 79 -2.01 2.23 7.59
CA VAL A 79 -2.96 2.56 8.66
C VAL A 79 -3.80 1.33 8.98
N GLU A 80 -4.44 0.79 7.95
CA GLU A 80 -5.50 -0.19 8.12
C GLU A 80 -5.64 -1.05 6.86
N ILE A 81 -6.14 -2.27 7.06
CA ILE A 81 -6.60 -3.15 6.00
C ILE A 81 -8.01 -3.62 6.33
N GLU A 82 -8.84 -3.72 5.30
CA GLU A 82 -10.17 -4.32 5.40
C GLU A 82 -10.22 -5.52 4.46
N GLY A 83 -10.98 -6.54 4.87
CA GLY A 83 -11.04 -7.81 4.16
C GLY A 83 -12.07 -8.76 4.75
N GLU A 84 -12.28 -9.88 4.05
CA GLU A 84 -13.15 -11.00 4.43
C GLU A 84 -12.32 -12.27 4.59
#